data_AF-A0A3B8M147-F1
#
_entry.id   AF-A0A3B8M147-F1
#
_cell.length_a   1.000
_cell.length_b   1.000
_cell.length_c   1.000
_cell.angle_alpha   90.00
_cell.angle_beta   90.00
_cell.angle_gamma   90.00
#
_symmetry.space_group_name_H-M   'P 1'
#
loop_
_entity.id
_entity.type
_entity.pdbx_description
1 polymer ?
#
loop_
_entity_poly.entity_id
_entity_poly.type
_entity_poly.pdbx_seq_one_letter_code
_entity_poly.pdbx_strand_id
1 'polypeptide(L)'
;MRLVFGIAAAAILGLSACSGGSEEQAGSTTGPEPTSGESSVLRLATSTSTADTGLMDYLLPEFEAAHNVRVDVIAVGTGQALSLGTGGDVDVLLIHARKSELNFLEAGHALRRDDVMYNSFVLLGPASDPADISDRKTVAAFKKIRDTATPFVSRGDDSGTHKRELGLWEIAGGLATWDRYVETGRGMGHTLMTANEMAAHVLCDRGTYLKFKNKITLVPLVEDDPALHNPYGVLVVNPQKHERINVSMAIRLADYLISDQVQEKIASFRIEGEPLFYPHPRDTP
;
A
#
# COMPACT_ATOMS: atom_id res chain seq x y z
N MET A 1 -61.12 7.02 51.55
CA MET A 1 -61.55 5.84 52.33
C MET A 1 -60.30 5.16 52.87
N ARG A 2 -60.11 5.21 54.21
CA ARG A 2 -59.16 4.44 55.06
C ARG A 2 -57.65 4.73 54.88
N LEU A 3 -56.78 4.84 55.89
CA LEU A 3 -56.80 4.93 57.37
C LEU A 3 -55.32 5.18 57.78
N VAL A 4 -54.91 6.34 58.31
CA VAL A 4 -54.42 6.66 59.68
C VAL A 4 -53.62 5.60 60.48
N PHE A 5 -52.56 6.10 61.17
CA PHE A 5 -51.81 5.67 62.38
C PHE A 5 -50.39 5.09 62.14
N GLY A 6 -49.32 5.49 62.86
CA GLY A 6 -49.18 6.41 63.99
C GLY A 6 -47.70 6.59 64.45
N ILE A 7 -47.41 7.83 64.87
CA ILE A 7 -46.55 8.37 65.94
C ILE A 7 -45.58 7.42 66.70
N ALA A 8 -44.31 7.86 66.82
CA ALA A 8 -43.55 7.85 68.10
C ALA A 8 -42.44 8.92 68.07
N ALA A 9 -42.43 9.78 69.09
CA ALA A 9 -41.47 10.86 69.33
C ALA A 9 -40.54 10.49 70.50
N ALA A 10 -39.30 10.99 70.51
CA ALA A 10 -38.59 11.39 71.73
C ALA A 10 -37.30 12.17 71.39
N ALA A 11 -37.16 13.34 72.00
CA ALA A 11 -36.02 14.24 71.95
C ALA A 11 -35.09 14.00 73.15
N ILE A 12 -33.77 14.20 72.99
CA ILE A 12 -32.86 14.59 74.08
C ILE A 12 -31.79 15.56 73.55
N LEU A 13 -31.68 16.71 74.21
CA LEU A 13 -30.64 17.73 74.07
C LEU A 13 -29.31 17.28 74.69
N GLY A 14 -28.19 17.75 74.13
CA GLY A 14 -26.89 17.79 74.78
C GLY A 14 -26.03 18.93 74.22
N LEU A 15 -25.91 20.02 74.97
CA LEU A 15 -24.94 21.11 74.78
C LEU A 15 -23.60 20.71 75.41
N SER A 16 -22.47 20.97 74.73
CA SER A 16 -21.21 21.39 75.35
C SER A 16 -20.19 21.84 74.31
N ALA A 17 -19.29 22.72 74.75
CA ALA A 17 -18.63 23.75 73.97
C ALA A 17 -17.11 23.56 73.81
N CYS A 18 -16.54 24.46 72.99
CA CYS A 18 -15.18 25.01 73.02
C CYS A 18 -14.01 24.30 72.30
N SER A 19 -13.16 25.19 71.73
CA SER A 19 -11.79 25.02 71.23
C SER A 19 -11.68 24.39 69.85
N GLY A 20 -11.24 25.09 68.79
CA GLY A 20 -10.05 25.92 68.73
C GLY A 20 -8.91 25.06 68.16
N GLY A 21 -8.65 25.19 66.86
CA GLY A 21 -7.63 24.40 66.15
C GLY A 21 -7.71 24.60 64.64
N SER A 22 -7.02 25.63 64.15
CA SER A 22 -6.69 25.82 62.75
C SER A 22 -5.58 24.84 62.36
N GLU A 23 -5.86 23.91 61.44
CA GLU A 23 -4.85 23.14 60.73
C GLU A 23 -5.06 23.31 59.22
N GLU A 24 -4.06 23.96 58.62
CA GLU A 24 -3.85 24.17 57.21
C GLU A 24 -3.49 22.82 56.56
N GLN A 25 -4.47 22.16 55.94
CA GLN A 25 -4.23 20.94 55.17
C GLN A 25 -3.80 21.31 53.74
N ALA A 26 -2.52 21.06 53.46
CA ALA A 26 -1.91 21.14 52.16
C ALA A 26 -2.72 20.39 51.10
N GLY A 27 -3.15 21.11 50.07
CA GLY A 27 -3.80 20.55 48.89
C GLY A 27 -2.87 19.59 48.16
N SER A 28 -3.22 18.30 48.18
CA SER A 28 -2.74 17.35 47.19
C SER A 28 -3.49 17.64 45.89
N THR A 29 -2.88 18.43 45.02
CA THR A 29 -3.28 18.54 43.62
C THR A 29 -2.95 17.22 42.93
N THR A 30 -3.90 16.28 42.95
CA THR A 30 -3.96 15.23 41.93
C THR A 30 -4.22 15.94 40.59
N GLY A 31 -3.13 16.15 39.84
CA GLY A 31 -3.23 16.57 38.45
C GLY A 31 -4.08 15.56 37.67
N PRO A 32 -4.77 15.98 36.61
CA PRO A 32 -5.57 15.06 35.81
C PRO A 32 -4.65 13.96 35.28
N GLU A 33 -5.05 12.70 35.49
CA GLU A 33 -4.52 11.56 34.76
C GLU A 33 -4.52 11.88 33.26
N PRO A 34 -3.52 11.43 32.49
CA PRO A 34 -3.52 11.63 31.06
C PRO A 34 -4.75 10.92 30.48
N THR A 35 -5.74 11.71 30.08
CA THR A 35 -6.79 11.27 29.17
C THR A 35 -6.12 10.58 27.99
N SER A 36 -6.41 9.30 27.81
CA SER A 36 -6.05 8.55 26.60
C SER A 36 -6.58 9.35 25.40
N GLY A 37 -5.69 10.09 24.73
CA GLY A 37 -6.04 10.95 23.63
C GLY A 37 -6.72 10.14 22.52
N GLU A 38 -7.77 10.70 21.93
CA GLU A 38 -8.41 10.13 20.75
C GLU A 38 -7.34 9.75 19.73
N SER A 39 -7.37 8.48 19.30
CA SER A 39 -6.44 7.99 18.28
C SER A 39 -6.59 8.84 17.03
N SER A 40 -5.52 9.53 16.64
CA SER A 40 -5.53 10.32 15.42
C SER A 40 -5.61 9.39 14.20
N VAL A 41 -6.27 9.84 13.13
CA VAL A 41 -6.35 9.06 11.87
C VAL A 41 -5.30 9.57 10.88
N LEU A 42 -4.55 8.65 10.28
CA LEU A 42 -3.63 8.89 9.17
C LEU A 42 -4.17 8.18 7.93
N ARG A 43 -4.31 8.87 6.80
CA ARG A 43 -4.90 8.30 5.59
C ARG A 43 -3.81 7.94 4.59
N LEU A 44 -3.74 6.66 4.22
CA LEU A 44 -2.78 6.12 3.26
C LEU A 44 -3.52 5.66 2.00
N ALA A 45 -3.26 6.29 0.85
CA ALA A 45 -3.70 5.70 -0.42
C ALA A 45 -2.64 4.75 -0.97
N THR A 46 -3.09 3.57 -1.38
CA THR A 46 -2.26 2.59 -2.09
C THR A 46 -3.03 1.94 -3.22
N SER A 47 -2.34 1.12 -4.02
CA SER A 47 -2.97 0.35 -5.08
C SER A 47 -3.81 -0.80 -4.53
N THR A 48 -4.93 -1.14 -5.17
CA THR A 48 -5.69 -2.37 -4.86
C THR A 48 -4.80 -3.61 -4.92
N SER A 49 -3.93 -3.71 -5.92
CA SER A 49 -2.93 -4.79 -6.01
C SER A 49 -1.96 -4.85 -4.84
N THR A 50 -1.64 -3.72 -4.19
CA THR A 50 -0.82 -3.70 -2.96
C THR A 50 -1.63 -4.21 -1.78
N ALA A 51 -2.84 -3.67 -1.60
CA ALA A 51 -3.70 -4.02 -0.47
C ALA A 51 -4.06 -5.51 -0.49
N ASP A 52 -4.39 -6.06 -1.66
CA ASP A 52 -4.73 -7.47 -1.86
C ASP A 52 -3.58 -8.45 -1.58
N THR A 53 -2.36 -7.95 -1.34
CA THR A 53 -1.26 -8.80 -0.85
C THR A 53 -1.37 -9.09 0.64
N GLY A 54 -2.02 -8.21 1.43
CA GLY A 54 -2.01 -8.24 2.88
C GLY A 54 -0.77 -7.60 3.52
N LEU A 55 0.11 -6.97 2.73
CA LEU A 55 1.34 -6.36 3.25
C LEU A 55 1.04 -5.24 4.27
N MET A 56 0.01 -4.43 4.05
CA MET A 56 -0.32 -3.32 4.96
C MET A 56 -0.79 -3.84 6.31
N ASP A 57 -1.63 -4.87 6.33
CA ASP A 57 -2.08 -5.54 7.56
C ASP A 57 -0.92 -6.17 8.35
N TYR A 58 0.16 -6.52 7.66
CA TYR A 58 1.37 -7.07 8.26
C TYR A 58 2.32 -6.00 8.83
N LEU A 59 2.39 -4.82 8.18
CA LEU A 59 3.34 -3.76 8.56
C LEU A 59 2.75 -2.76 9.56
N LEU A 60 1.51 -2.32 9.35
CA LEU A 60 0.94 -1.16 10.05
C LEU A 60 0.63 -1.37 11.54
N PRO A 61 0.22 -2.56 12.05
CA PRO A 61 -0.19 -2.69 13.46
C PRO A 61 0.85 -2.24 14.48
N GLU A 62 2.14 -2.44 14.19
CA GLU A 62 3.23 -2.02 15.07
C GLU A 62 3.39 -0.49 15.07
N PHE A 63 3.28 0.13 13.90
CA PHE A 63 3.31 1.58 13.75
C PHE A 63 2.12 2.25 14.47
N GLU A 64 0.92 1.70 14.27
CA GLU A 64 -0.31 2.17 14.91
C GLU A 64 -0.20 2.16 16.44
N ALA A 65 0.29 1.04 17.00
CA ALA A 65 0.50 0.90 18.44
C ALA A 65 1.58 1.86 18.98
N ALA A 66 2.71 2.02 18.28
CA ALA A 66 3.81 2.86 18.71
C ALA A 66 3.48 4.37 18.70
N HIS A 67 2.52 4.79 17.86
CA HIS A 67 2.18 6.20 17.67
C HIS A 67 0.77 6.58 18.11
N ASN A 68 -0.01 5.64 18.66
CA ASN A 68 -1.42 5.84 19.02
C ASN A 68 -2.23 6.46 17.88
N VAL A 69 -2.07 5.91 16.67
CA VAL A 69 -2.68 6.38 15.42
C VAL A 69 -3.35 5.22 14.71
N ARG A 70 -4.46 5.46 14.02
CA ARG A 70 -5.07 4.50 13.09
C ARG A 70 -4.71 4.87 11.66
N VAL A 71 -4.22 3.92 10.88
CA VAL A 71 -3.90 4.12 9.47
C VAL A 71 -5.07 3.62 8.62
N ASP A 72 -5.84 4.56 8.06
CA ASP A 72 -6.92 4.26 7.12
C ASP A 72 -6.33 4.01 5.73
N VAL A 73 -6.27 2.73 5.33
CA VAL A 73 -5.78 2.30 4.02
C VAL A 73 -6.88 2.42 2.98
N ILE A 74 -6.67 3.27 1.98
CA ILE A 74 -7.56 3.49 0.85
C ILE A 74 -6.98 2.82 -0.39
N ALA A 75 -7.53 1.67 -0.76
CA ALA A 75 -7.08 0.86 -1.87
C ALA A 75 -7.79 1.26 -3.18
N VAL A 76 -7.09 1.94 -4.09
CA VAL A 76 -7.63 2.44 -5.37
C VAL A 76 -6.59 2.30 -6.50
N GLY A 77 -6.95 2.52 -7.76
CA GLY A 77 -5.96 2.56 -8.84
C GLY A 77 -4.94 3.70 -8.67
N THR A 78 -3.72 3.56 -9.19
CA THR A 78 -2.65 4.57 -9.03
C THR A 78 -3.05 5.98 -9.44
N GLY A 79 -3.81 6.13 -10.54
CA GLY A 79 -4.33 7.43 -10.96
C GLY A 79 -5.28 8.06 -9.93
N GLN A 80 -6.16 7.26 -9.34
CA GLN A 80 -7.06 7.71 -8.27
C GLN A 80 -6.29 8.03 -6.99
N ALA A 81 -5.27 7.24 -6.61
CA ALA A 81 -4.42 7.53 -5.45
C ALA A 81 -3.73 8.90 -5.60
N LEU A 82 -3.16 9.17 -6.79
CA LEU A 82 -2.58 10.47 -7.11
C LEU A 82 -3.62 11.61 -7.09
N SER A 83 -4.85 11.36 -7.56
CA SER A 83 -5.94 12.33 -7.47
C SER A 83 -6.30 12.64 -6.02
N LEU A 84 -6.40 11.63 -5.15
CA LEU A 84 -6.68 11.81 -3.71
C LEU A 84 -5.57 12.62 -3.04
N GLY A 85 -4.30 12.32 -3.36
CA GLY A 85 -3.15 13.08 -2.85
C GLY A 85 -3.16 14.53 -3.36
N THR A 86 -3.51 14.74 -4.63
CA THR A 86 -3.66 16.08 -5.22
C THR A 86 -4.75 16.88 -4.51
N GLY A 87 -5.87 16.24 -4.16
CA GLY A 87 -7.00 16.83 -3.44
C GLY A 87 -6.75 17.03 -1.94
N GLY A 88 -5.71 16.43 -1.37
CA GLY A 88 -5.43 16.44 0.07
C GLY A 88 -6.35 15.52 0.88
N ASP A 89 -7.00 14.56 0.21
CA ASP A 89 -7.89 13.59 0.84
C ASP A 89 -7.13 12.49 1.58
N VAL A 90 -5.82 12.37 1.33
CA VAL A 90 -4.90 11.46 1.99
C VAL A 90 -3.62 12.17 2.41
N ASP A 91 -2.93 11.62 3.39
CA ASP A 91 -1.72 12.18 3.97
C ASP A 91 -0.44 11.55 3.36
N VAL A 92 -0.53 10.27 2.99
CA VAL A 92 0.57 9.47 2.43
C VAL A 92 0.09 8.70 1.20
N LEU A 93 0.95 8.56 0.20
CA LEU A 93 0.79 7.62 -0.91
C LEU A 93 1.84 6.52 -0.83
N LEU A 94 1.46 5.26 -1.02
CA LEU A 94 2.38 4.15 -1.28
C LEU A 94 1.99 3.49 -2.60
N ILE A 95 2.66 3.84 -3.69
CA ILE A 95 2.30 3.42 -5.06
C ILE A 95 3.55 2.91 -5.80
N HIS A 96 3.34 2.34 -6.99
CA HIS A 96 4.40 1.71 -7.79
C HIS A 96 4.41 2.25 -9.24
N ALA A 97 4.51 3.57 -9.38
CA ALA A 97 4.49 4.25 -10.67
C ALA A 97 5.53 5.37 -10.69
N ARG A 98 6.81 4.99 -10.64
CA ARG A 98 7.97 5.90 -10.48
C ARG A 98 7.88 7.20 -11.29
N LYS A 99 7.54 7.11 -12.59
CA LYS A 99 7.40 8.29 -13.45
C LYS A 99 6.29 9.23 -12.96
N SER A 100 5.13 8.69 -12.60
CA SER A 100 4.02 9.46 -12.05
C SER A 100 4.34 10.03 -10.66
N GLU A 101 5.06 9.28 -9.82
CA GLU A 101 5.54 9.74 -8.51
C GLU A 101 6.48 10.94 -8.64
N LEU A 102 7.44 10.87 -9.55
CA LEU A 102 8.38 11.97 -9.82
C LEU A 102 7.65 13.20 -10.33
N ASN A 103 6.74 13.04 -11.30
CA ASN A 103 5.92 14.16 -11.78
C ASN A 103 5.08 14.78 -10.66
N PHE A 104 4.54 13.96 -9.75
CA PHE A 104 3.75 14.43 -8.60
C PHE A 104 4.59 15.23 -7.60
N LEU A 105 5.84 14.79 -7.36
CA LEU A 105 6.82 15.52 -6.56
C LEU A 105 7.24 16.84 -7.24
N GLU A 106 7.60 16.81 -8.52
CA GLU A 106 8.01 17.97 -9.32
C GLU A 106 6.90 19.03 -9.42
N ALA A 107 5.64 18.60 -9.53
CA ALA A 107 4.47 19.48 -9.48
C ALA A 107 4.18 20.03 -8.06
N GLY A 108 4.98 19.68 -7.06
CA GLY A 108 4.88 20.16 -5.68
C GLY A 108 3.71 19.57 -4.90
N HIS A 109 3.10 18.47 -5.34
CA HIS A 109 2.02 17.80 -4.62
C HIS A 109 2.52 16.88 -3.50
N ALA A 110 3.78 16.44 -3.55
CA ALA A 110 4.46 15.77 -2.45
C ALA A 110 5.53 16.69 -1.83
N LEU A 111 5.74 16.55 -0.53
CA LEU A 111 6.86 17.14 0.20
C LEU A 111 8.16 16.36 -0.07
N ARG A 112 8.07 15.03 -0.11
CA ARG A 112 9.20 14.13 -0.41
C ARG A 112 8.70 12.81 -0.97
N ARG A 113 9.62 12.04 -1.56
CA ARG A 113 9.39 10.69 -2.06
C ARG A 113 10.61 9.80 -1.73
N ASP A 114 10.36 8.65 -1.13
CA ASP A 114 11.38 7.68 -0.74
C ASP A 114 11.12 6.31 -1.42
N ASP A 115 12.18 5.60 -1.81
CA ASP A 115 12.06 4.20 -2.27
C ASP A 115 11.81 3.29 -1.07
N VAL A 116 10.85 2.38 -1.19
CA VAL A 116 10.49 1.45 -0.09
C VAL A 116 10.92 0.04 -0.40
N MET A 117 10.46 -0.49 -1.53
CA MET A 117 10.62 -1.90 -1.89
C MET A 117 10.36 -2.06 -3.38
N TYR A 118 10.55 -3.25 -3.92
CA TYR A 118 10.04 -3.62 -5.23
C TYR A 118 9.45 -5.02 -5.19
N ASN A 119 8.48 -5.28 -6.06
CA ASN A 119 8.23 -6.63 -6.55
C ASN A 119 8.66 -6.71 -8.02
N SER A 120 8.42 -7.85 -8.65
CA SER A 120 8.73 -8.06 -10.06
C SER A 120 7.48 -8.37 -10.88
N PHE A 121 7.52 -7.94 -12.14
CA PHE A 121 6.71 -8.52 -13.18
C PHE A 121 7.35 -9.82 -13.69
N VAL A 122 6.55 -10.62 -14.37
CA VAL A 122 6.92 -11.89 -14.99
C VAL A 122 6.34 -11.88 -16.39
N LEU A 123 7.17 -12.19 -17.39
CA LEU A 123 6.68 -12.44 -18.73
C LEU A 123 6.35 -13.93 -18.84
N LEU A 124 5.07 -14.22 -18.93
CA LEU A 124 4.54 -15.58 -19.04
C LEU A 124 4.28 -15.93 -20.50
N GLY A 125 4.31 -17.21 -20.83
CA GLY A 125 3.91 -17.73 -22.13
C GLY A 125 3.77 -19.26 -22.14
N PRO A 126 3.45 -19.88 -23.29
CA PRO A 126 3.38 -21.33 -23.42
C PRO A 126 4.74 -21.98 -23.15
N ALA A 127 4.75 -23.14 -22.49
CA ALA A 127 5.99 -23.89 -22.21
C ALA A 127 6.74 -24.35 -23.48
N SER A 128 6.08 -24.38 -24.64
CA SER A 128 6.72 -24.65 -25.92
C SER A 128 7.57 -23.49 -26.45
N ASP A 129 7.50 -22.31 -25.80
CA ASP A 129 8.23 -21.08 -26.15
C ASP A 129 8.24 -20.79 -27.67
N PRO A 130 7.08 -20.52 -28.29
CA PRO A 130 6.99 -20.33 -29.74
C PRO A 130 7.72 -19.07 -30.23
N ALA A 131 8.06 -18.15 -29.32
CA ALA A 131 8.83 -16.95 -29.64
C ALA A 131 10.34 -17.16 -29.46
N ASP A 132 10.79 -18.25 -28.81
CA ASP A 132 12.20 -18.49 -28.47
C ASP A 132 12.78 -17.34 -27.63
N ILE A 133 12.22 -17.12 -26.43
CA ILE A 133 12.55 -15.99 -25.54
C ILE A 133 13.11 -16.37 -24.17
N SER A 134 13.11 -17.65 -23.79
CA SER A 134 13.45 -18.09 -22.43
C SER A 134 14.89 -17.77 -21.98
N ASP A 135 15.81 -17.56 -22.92
CA ASP A 135 17.21 -17.20 -22.66
C ASP A 135 17.48 -15.68 -22.83
N ARG A 136 16.43 -14.88 -23.05
CA ARG A 136 16.55 -13.46 -23.40
C ARG A 136 16.25 -12.54 -22.23
N LYS A 137 16.89 -11.36 -22.27
CA LYS A 137 16.49 -10.22 -21.45
C LYS A 137 15.17 -9.64 -21.94
N THR A 138 14.45 -8.97 -21.05
CA THR A 138 13.06 -8.53 -21.23
C THR A 138 12.85 -7.74 -22.51
N VAL A 139 13.70 -6.74 -22.77
CA VAL A 139 13.60 -5.91 -23.98
C VAL A 139 13.80 -6.73 -25.25
N ALA A 140 14.73 -7.69 -25.23
CA ALA A 140 14.96 -8.58 -26.37
C ALA A 140 13.82 -9.58 -26.57
N ALA A 141 13.21 -10.06 -25.48
CA ALA A 141 12.02 -10.91 -25.52
C ALA A 141 10.82 -10.18 -26.13
N PHE A 142 10.54 -8.94 -25.71
CA PHE A 142 9.48 -8.11 -26.31
C PHE A 142 9.73 -7.89 -27.81
N LYS A 143 10.95 -7.54 -28.22
CA LYS A 143 11.32 -7.45 -29.64
C LYS A 143 11.02 -8.74 -30.39
N LYS A 144 11.41 -9.89 -29.83
CA LYS A 144 11.22 -11.18 -30.45
C LYS A 144 9.74 -11.58 -30.57
N ILE A 145 8.92 -11.32 -29.55
CA ILE A 145 7.46 -11.52 -29.59
C ILE A 145 6.86 -10.72 -30.75
N ARG A 146 7.22 -9.43 -30.86
CA ARG A 146 6.78 -8.55 -31.95
C ARG A 146 7.22 -9.08 -33.32
N ASP A 147 8.50 -9.37 -33.47
CA ASP A 147 9.09 -9.76 -34.76
C ASP A 147 8.56 -11.12 -35.26
N THR A 148 8.14 -11.99 -34.33
CA THR A 148 7.49 -13.28 -34.64
C THR A 148 5.97 -13.19 -34.72
N ALA A 149 5.37 -12.03 -34.39
CA ALA A 149 3.93 -11.81 -34.29
C ALA A 149 3.21 -12.90 -33.45
N THR A 150 3.88 -13.39 -32.41
CA THR A 150 3.30 -14.40 -31.51
C THR A 150 2.16 -13.79 -30.69
N PRO A 151 1.16 -14.59 -30.27
CA PRO A 151 0.04 -14.05 -29.50
C PRO A 151 0.50 -13.38 -28.21
N PHE A 152 -0.03 -12.19 -27.94
CA PHE A 152 0.20 -11.43 -26.72
C PHE A 152 -1.14 -10.87 -26.21
N VAL A 153 -1.41 -11.02 -24.92
CA VAL A 153 -2.63 -10.50 -24.30
C VAL A 153 -2.27 -9.38 -23.34
N SER A 154 -2.83 -8.20 -23.61
CA SER A 154 -2.70 -6.99 -22.82
C SER A 154 -3.90 -6.79 -21.92
N ARG A 155 -3.65 -6.13 -20.80
CA ARG A 155 -4.69 -5.63 -19.90
C ARG A 155 -5.60 -4.62 -20.61
N GLY A 156 -5.04 -3.69 -21.38
CA GLY A 156 -5.79 -2.64 -22.09
C GLY A 156 -6.69 -1.78 -21.20
N ASP A 157 -6.36 -1.61 -19.92
CA ASP A 157 -7.26 -1.04 -18.89
C ASP A 157 -6.69 0.19 -18.17
N ASP A 158 -5.64 0.80 -18.73
CA ASP A 158 -4.89 1.95 -18.14
C ASP A 158 -4.29 1.72 -16.74
N SER A 159 -4.23 0.47 -16.28
CA SER A 159 -3.61 0.11 -14.99
C SER A 159 -2.08 0.30 -14.98
N GLY A 160 -1.48 0.17 -13.78
CA GLY A 160 -0.03 0.15 -13.62
C GLY A 160 0.66 -0.92 -14.47
N THR A 161 0.10 -2.14 -14.52
CA THR A 161 0.60 -3.22 -15.37
C THR A 161 0.51 -2.87 -16.85
N HIS A 162 -0.61 -2.31 -17.31
CA HIS A 162 -0.77 -1.87 -18.69
C HIS A 162 0.27 -0.80 -19.07
N LYS A 163 0.43 0.22 -18.22
CA LYS A 163 1.45 1.27 -18.42
C LYS A 163 2.86 0.71 -18.43
N ARG A 164 3.16 -0.29 -17.60
CA ARG A 164 4.46 -0.97 -17.59
C ARG A 164 4.72 -1.70 -18.89
N GLU A 165 3.73 -2.45 -19.35
CA GLU A 165 3.78 -3.19 -20.61
C GLU A 165 4.05 -2.25 -21.80
N LEU A 166 3.26 -1.17 -21.93
CA LEU A 166 3.45 -0.14 -22.95
C LEU A 166 4.85 0.50 -22.89
N GLY A 167 5.37 0.74 -21.68
CA GLY A 167 6.74 1.23 -21.51
C GLY A 167 7.80 0.24 -22.00
N LEU A 168 7.59 -1.07 -21.81
CA LEU A 168 8.49 -2.11 -22.33
C LEU A 168 8.42 -2.22 -23.85
N TRP A 169 7.22 -2.09 -24.44
CA TRP A 169 7.07 -2.00 -25.89
C TRP A 169 7.82 -0.82 -26.48
N GLU A 170 7.72 0.36 -25.88
CA GLU A 170 8.42 1.56 -26.33
C GLU A 170 9.95 1.35 -26.34
N ILE A 171 10.50 0.82 -25.25
CA ILE A 171 11.94 0.49 -25.15
C ILE A 171 12.33 -0.59 -26.16
N ALA A 172 11.42 -1.51 -26.48
CA ALA A 172 11.60 -2.53 -27.52
C ALA A 172 11.52 -1.98 -28.96
N GLY A 173 11.28 -0.68 -29.15
CA GLY A 173 11.14 -0.05 -30.46
C GLY A 173 9.70 0.13 -30.92
N GLY A 174 8.78 0.24 -29.97
CA GLY A 174 7.36 0.48 -30.19
C GLY A 174 6.53 -0.80 -30.31
N LEU A 175 5.24 -0.64 -29.99
CA LEU A 175 4.21 -1.65 -30.27
C LEU A 175 3.95 -1.67 -31.78
N ALA A 176 4.21 -2.80 -32.44
CA ALA A 176 3.65 -3.02 -33.77
C ALA A 176 2.19 -3.46 -33.58
N THR A 177 1.27 -2.97 -34.40
CA THR A 177 -0.08 -3.55 -34.43
C THR A 177 -0.03 -4.82 -35.26
N TRP A 178 -0.14 -5.98 -34.62
CA TRP A 178 -0.38 -7.26 -35.29
C TRP A 178 -1.69 -7.88 -34.77
N ASP A 179 -2.35 -8.68 -35.62
CA ASP A 179 -3.70 -9.23 -35.37
C ASP A 179 -3.82 -10.10 -34.10
N ARG A 180 -2.70 -10.42 -33.44
CA ARG A 180 -2.65 -11.27 -32.25
C ARG A 180 -2.19 -10.55 -30.98
N TYR A 181 -2.19 -9.21 -30.99
CA TYR A 181 -2.13 -8.40 -29.79
C TYR A 181 -3.57 -8.12 -29.33
N VAL A 182 -3.99 -8.71 -28.22
CA VAL A 182 -5.39 -8.64 -27.73
C VAL A 182 -5.47 -7.86 -26.44
N GLU A 183 -6.22 -6.76 -26.44
CA GLU A 183 -6.54 -6.00 -25.24
C GLU A 183 -7.83 -6.52 -24.61
N THR A 184 -7.76 -6.87 -23.32
CA THR A 184 -8.93 -7.40 -22.60
C THR A 184 -9.83 -6.31 -22.01
N GLY A 185 -9.27 -5.14 -21.67
CA GLY A 185 -9.98 -4.08 -20.95
C GLY A 185 -10.39 -4.49 -19.52
N ARG A 186 -9.68 -5.45 -18.91
CA ARG A 186 -10.06 -6.10 -17.65
C ARG A 186 -8.85 -6.25 -16.72
N GLY A 187 -9.13 -6.60 -15.45
CA GLY A 187 -8.11 -6.82 -14.44
C GLY A 187 -7.25 -8.08 -14.68
N MET A 188 -6.11 -8.13 -14.00
CA MET A 188 -5.04 -9.12 -14.25
C MET A 188 -5.49 -10.57 -14.22
N GLY A 189 -6.35 -10.96 -13.28
CA GLY A 189 -6.86 -12.33 -13.22
C GLY A 189 -7.62 -12.76 -14.47
N HIS A 190 -8.43 -11.89 -15.05
CA HIS A 190 -9.14 -12.18 -16.30
C HIS A 190 -8.18 -12.24 -17.48
N THR A 191 -7.31 -11.22 -17.61
CA THR A 191 -6.30 -11.16 -18.67
C THR A 191 -5.38 -12.37 -18.68
N LEU A 192 -4.97 -12.85 -17.50
CA LEU A 192 -4.13 -14.03 -17.35
C LEU A 192 -4.85 -15.32 -17.78
N MET A 193 -6.13 -15.47 -17.44
CA MET A 193 -6.93 -16.61 -17.89
C MET A 193 -7.15 -16.59 -19.41
N THR A 194 -7.43 -15.41 -19.99
CA THR A 194 -7.53 -15.24 -21.45
C THR A 194 -6.21 -15.59 -22.15
N ALA A 195 -5.08 -15.10 -21.63
CA ALA A 195 -3.77 -15.46 -22.14
C ALA A 195 -3.53 -16.98 -22.10
N ASN A 196 -3.96 -17.62 -21.01
CA ASN A 196 -3.84 -19.05 -20.83
C ASN A 196 -4.68 -19.84 -21.85
N GLU A 197 -5.95 -19.48 -22.05
CA GLU A 197 -6.84 -20.09 -23.04
C GLU A 197 -6.31 -19.93 -24.47
N MET A 198 -5.68 -18.80 -24.76
CA MET A 198 -5.11 -18.50 -26.07
C MET A 198 -3.71 -19.09 -26.30
N ALA A 199 -3.09 -19.69 -25.27
CA ALA A 199 -1.66 -20.01 -25.27
C ALA A 199 -0.80 -18.81 -25.75
N ALA A 200 -1.01 -17.66 -25.10
CA ALA A 200 -0.41 -16.39 -25.46
C ALA A 200 0.59 -15.90 -24.40
N HIS A 201 1.46 -14.98 -24.80
CA HIS A 201 2.32 -14.25 -23.89
C HIS A 201 1.52 -13.20 -23.11
N VAL A 202 1.94 -12.91 -21.88
CA VAL A 202 1.33 -11.87 -21.04
C VAL A 202 2.34 -11.36 -20.01
N LEU A 203 2.33 -10.06 -19.77
CA LEU A 203 3.04 -9.46 -18.64
C LEU A 203 2.15 -9.50 -17.39
N CYS A 204 2.61 -10.14 -16.32
CA CYS A 204 1.85 -10.34 -15.09
C CYS A 204 2.66 -9.89 -13.87
N ASP A 205 2.03 -9.34 -12.83
CA ASP A 205 2.73 -9.12 -11.57
C ASP A 205 2.95 -10.46 -10.82
N ARG A 206 4.08 -10.59 -10.12
CA ARG A 206 4.48 -11.82 -9.42
C ARG A 206 3.40 -12.31 -8.46
N GLY A 207 2.76 -11.40 -7.73
CA GLY A 207 1.72 -11.74 -6.75
C GLY A 207 0.51 -12.41 -7.39
N THR A 208 0.01 -11.85 -8.49
CA THR A 208 -1.07 -12.45 -9.27
C THR A 208 -0.65 -13.79 -9.87
N TYR A 209 0.56 -13.89 -10.45
CA TYR A 209 1.06 -15.17 -10.97
C TYR A 209 1.06 -16.26 -9.88
N LEU A 210 1.60 -15.98 -8.68
CA LEU A 210 1.63 -16.95 -7.58
C LEU A 210 0.22 -17.41 -7.17
N LYS A 211 -0.77 -16.51 -7.15
CA LYS A 211 -2.18 -16.85 -6.87
C LYS A 211 -2.83 -17.73 -7.94
N PHE A 212 -2.33 -17.67 -9.18
CA PHE A 212 -2.90 -18.36 -10.34
C PHE A 212 -2.06 -19.53 -10.85
N LYS A 213 -0.84 -19.75 -10.33
CA LYS A 213 0.12 -20.75 -10.86
C LYS A 213 -0.45 -22.16 -10.98
N ASN A 214 -1.36 -22.54 -10.06
CA ASN A 214 -2.01 -23.84 -10.05
C ASN A 214 -3.31 -23.90 -10.90
N LYS A 215 -3.69 -22.81 -11.56
CA LYS A 215 -4.92 -22.66 -12.36
C LYS A 215 -4.62 -22.44 -13.85
N ILE A 216 -3.36 -22.29 -14.22
CA ILE A 216 -2.90 -21.99 -15.58
C ILE A 216 -1.81 -22.98 -15.99
N THR A 217 -1.60 -23.11 -17.30
CA THR A 217 -0.51 -23.88 -17.92
C THR A 217 0.61 -22.98 -18.44
N LEU A 218 0.42 -21.66 -18.46
CA LEU A 218 1.48 -20.71 -18.81
C LEU A 218 2.59 -20.75 -17.76
N VAL A 219 3.83 -20.63 -18.21
CA VAL A 219 5.03 -20.64 -17.37
C VAL A 219 5.78 -19.32 -17.49
N PRO A 220 6.57 -18.93 -16.47
CA PRO A 220 7.56 -17.87 -16.60
C PRO A 220 8.54 -18.22 -17.72
N LEU A 221 8.65 -17.33 -18.71
CA LEU A 221 9.67 -17.41 -19.75
C LEU A 221 10.78 -16.39 -19.51
N VAL A 222 10.43 -15.20 -19.01
CA VAL A 222 11.42 -14.19 -18.59
C VAL A 222 11.05 -13.65 -17.21
N GLU A 223 12.03 -13.70 -16.32
CA GLU A 223 11.94 -13.20 -14.95
C GLU A 223 13.29 -12.70 -14.43
N ASP A 224 13.27 -12.06 -13.25
CA ASP A 224 14.45 -11.56 -12.53
C ASP A 224 15.38 -10.64 -13.36
N ASP A 225 14.80 -9.98 -14.35
CA ASP A 225 15.41 -8.90 -15.10
C ASP A 225 15.12 -7.56 -14.39
N PRO A 226 16.11 -6.67 -14.20
CA PRO A 226 15.87 -5.33 -13.68
C PRO A 226 14.78 -4.55 -14.44
N ALA A 227 14.62 -4.82 -15.74
CA ALA A 227 13.55 -4.24 -16.56
C ALA A 227 12.14 -4.73 -16.17
N LEU A 228 12.02 -5.75 -15.33
CA LEU A 228 10.76 -6.23 -14.75
C LEU A 228 10.56 -5.78 -13.31
N HIS A 229 11.51 -5.08 -12.70
CA HIS A 229 11.30 -4.51 -11.38
C HIS A 229 10.14 -3.51 -11.40
N ASN A 230 9.36 -3.55 -10.32
CA ASN A 230 8.21 -2.70 -10.07
C ASN A 230 8.41 -2.01 -8.71
N PRO A 231 9.19 -0.91 -8.69
CA PRO A 231 9.55 -0.22 -7.46
C PRO A 231 8.35 0.53 -6.88
N TYR A 232 8.25 0.48 -5.56
CA TYR A 232 7.26 1.17 -4.75
C TYR A 232 7.91 2.40 -4.11
N GLY A 233 7.26 3.55 -4.29
CA GLY A 233 7.61 4.79 -3.61
C GLY A 233 6.58 5.16 -2.55
N VAL A 234 7.07 5.65 -1.41
CA VAL A 234 6.23 6.37 -0.44
C VAL A 234 6.35 7.87 -0.68
N LEU A 235 5.22 8.58 -0.69
CA LEU A 235 5.16 10.03 -0.86
C LEU A 235 4.41 10.65 0.30
N VAL A 236 4.99 11.69 0.89
CA VAL A 236 4.31 12.53 1.89
C VAL A 236 3.61 13.66 1.15
N VAL A 237 2.28 13.78 1.28
CA VAL A 237 1.52 14.85 0.60
C VAL A 237 1.95 16.22 1.14
N ASN A 238 2.09 17.21 0.25
CA ASN A 238 2.59 18.53 0.63
C ASN A 238 1.57 19.30 1.49
N PRO A 239 1.87 19.60 2.78
CA PRO A 239 0.95 20.30 3.66
C PRO A 239 0.75 21.77 3.27
N GLN A 240 1.66 22.36 2.47
CA GLN A 240 1.51 23.75 2.01
C GLN A 240 0.34 23.91 1.02
N LYS A 241 -0.11 22.82 0.39
CA LYS A 241 -1.27 22.83 -0.50
C LYS A 241 -2.58 22.56 0.24
N HIS A 242 -2.52 21.94 1.43
CA HIS A 242 -3.68 21.45 2.18
C HIS A 242 -3.42 21.48 3.69
N GLU A 243 -4.10 22.35 4.43
CA GLU A 243 -3.91 22.51 5.89
C GLU A 243 -4.30 21.26 6.69
N ARG A 244 -5.19 20.42 6.15
CA ARG A 244 -5.70 19.19 6.79
C ARG A 244 -4.73 18.00 6.77
N ILE A 245 -3.54 18.15 6.18
CA ILE A 245 -2.57 17.07 6.07
C ILE A 245 -1.87 16.85 7.41
N ASN A 246 -1.94 15.64 7.94
CA ASN A 246 -1.21 15.24 9.14
C ASN A 246 0.27 14.97 8.80
N VAL A 247 1.02 16.01 8.44
CA VAL A 247 2.40 15.89 7.95
C VAL A 247 3.35 15.24 8.96
N SER A 248 3.15 15.51 10.26
CA SER A 248 3.96 14.91 11.33
C SER A 248 3.87 13.38 11.31
N MET A 249 2.64 12.84 11.27
CA MET A 249 2.45 11.39 11.20
C MET A 249 2.79 10.82 9.82
N ALA A 250 2.54 11.56 8.75
CA ALA A 250 2.89 11.15 7.39
C ALA A 250 4.41 10.94 7.22
N ILE A 251 5.23 11.86 7.74
CA ILE A 251 6.69 11.72 7.77
C ILE A 251 7.10 10.50 8.59
N ARG A 252 6.53 10.31 9.78
CA ARG A 252 6.84 9.15 10.63
C ARG A 252 6.49 7.82 9.95
N LEU A 253 5.35 7.74 9.25
CA LEU A 253 5.00 6.53 8.51
C LEU A 253 5.98 6.27 7.36
N ALA A 254 6.36 7.31 6.61
CA ALA A 254 7.35 7.18 5.55
C ALA A 254 8.73 6.76 6.10
N ASP A 255 9.19 7.35 7.21
CA ASP A 255 10.43 6.95 7.90
C ASP A 255 10.35 5.50 8.43
N TYR A 256 9.20 5.11 8.99
CA TYR A 256 8.95 3.74 9.45
C TYR A 256 9.09 2.76 8.28
N LEU A 257 8.44 3.01 7.15
CA LEU A 257 8.46 2.13 5.98
C LEU A 257 9.86 1.90 5.40
N ILE A 258 10.77 2.86 5.54
CA ILE A 258 12.16 2.75 5.05
C ILE A 258 13.18 2.35 6.13
N SER A 259 12.73 2.14 7.37
CA SER A 259 13.60 1.74 8.49
C SER A 259 14.14 0.32 8.32
N ASP A 260 15.34 0.04 8.88
CA ASP A 260 15.95 -1.30 8.83
C ASP A 260 15.00 -2.41 9.27
N GLN A 261 14.33 -2.20 10.41
CA GLN A 261 13.39 -3.15 10.98
C GLN A 261 12.24 -3.48 10.02
N VAL A 262 11.68 -2.47 9.34
CA VAL A 262 10.56 -2.69 8.40
C VAL A 262 11.05 -3.28 7.10
N GLN A 263 12.24 -2.92 6.64
CA GLN A 263 12.86 -3.53 5.47
C GLN A 263 13.12 -5.03 5.69
N GLU A 264 13.53 -5.45 6.88
CA GLU A 264 13.62 -6.88 7.24
C GLU A 264 12.25 -7.57 7.25
N LYS A 265 11.21 -6.90 7.75
CA LYS A 265 9.83 -7.41 7.70
C LYS A 265 9.36 -7.57 6.25
N ILE A 266 9.60 -6.59 5.38
CA ILE A 266 9.30 -6.65 3.94
C ILE A 266 10.01 -7.84 3.30
N ALA A 267 11.32 -8.00 3.55
CA ALA A 267 12.11 -9.13 3.04
C ALA A 267 11.62 -10.50 3.54
N SER A 268 10.94 -10.53 4.68
CA SER A 268 10.38 -11.74 5.31
C SER A 268 8.94 -12.02 4.92
N PHE A 269 8.26 -11.10 4.22
CA PHE A 269 6.89 -11.27 3.79
C PHE A 269 6.76 -12.38 2.74
N ARG A 270 5.78 -13.28 2.90
CA ARG A 270 5.58 -14.45 2.03
C ARG A 270 4.14 -14.58 1.58
N ILE A 271 3.94 -15.02 0.34
CA ILE A 271 2.67 -15.55 -0.18
C ILE A 271 2.94 -16.96 -0.69
N GLU A 272 2.16 -17.95 -0.26
CA GLU A 272 2.34 -19.35 -0.66
C GLU A 272 3.78 -19.87 -0.41
N GLY A 273 4.43 -19.39 0.67
CA GLY A 273 5.80 -19.76 1.03
C GLY A 273 6.90 -19.01 0.27
N GLU A 274 6.56 -18.17 -0.72
CA GLU A 274 7.53 -17.48 -1.56
C GLU A 274 7.64 -15.99 -1.25
N PRO A 275 8.86 -15.40 -1.32
CA PRO A 275 9.06 -13.97 -1.15
C PRO A 275 8.34 -13.21 -2.28
N LEU A 276 7.59 -12.16 -1.91
CA LEU A 276 6.90 -11.31 -2.88
C LEU A 276 7.56 -9.95 -3.06
N PHE A 277 8.04 -9.36 -1.96
CA PHE A 277 8.65 -8.03 -1.96
C PHE A 277 10.11 -8.14 -1.54
N TYR A 278 10.92 -7.31 -2.16
CA TYR A 278 12.33 -7.17 -1.88
C TYR A 278 12.59 -5.73 -1.43
N PRO A 279 13.33 -5.51 -0.35
CA PRO A 279 13.83 -4.19 0.04
C PRO A 279 14.45 -3.47 -1.15
N HIS A 280 14.18 -2.18 -1.29
CA HIS A 280 14.92 -1.40 -2.27
C HIS A 280 16.40 -1.39 -1.85
N PRO A 281 17.36 -1.63 -2.77
CA PRO A 281 18.77 -1.48 -2.45
C PRO A 281 18.98 -0.07 -1.90
N ARG A 282 19.38 0.05 -0.65
CA ARG A 282 19.86 1.33 -0.13
C ARG A 282 21.27 1.45 -0.66
N ASP A 283 21.56 2.55 -1.34
CA ASP A 283 22.94 2.93 -1.61
C ASP A 283 23.62 3.05 -0.24
N THR A 284 24.30 2.00 0.21
CA THR A 284 25.25 2.14 1.31
C THR A 284 26.34 3.08 0.80
N PRO A 285 26.55 4.24 1.46
CA PRO A 285 27.63 5.14 1.09
C PRO A 285 29.00 4.45 1.15
#